data_AF-A0A3D6DAD5-F1
#
_entry.id   AF-A0A3D6DAD5-F1
#
_cell.length_a   1.000
_cell.length_b   1.000
_cell.length_c   1.000
_cell.angle_alpha   90.00
_cell.angle_beta   90.00
_cell.angle_gamma   90.00
#
_symmetry.space_group_name_H-M   'P 1'
#
loop_
_entity.id
_entity.type
_entity.pdbx_description
1 polymer ?
#
loop_
_entity_poly.entity_id
_entity_poly.type
_entity_poly.pdbx_seq_one_letter_code
_entity_poly.pdbx_strand_id
1 'polypeptide(L)'
;MFKFVCFALLFVLSATLFSLRVEIQIDDPQLLELVSRNIREVAGELEELFGFSLSSKVVVQLGERSSSRLGFVQMGREEYVVVLSVVEAFHRTLRHEMMHVYLDSWARRRSVDVPLWVHEGFANWFEAAAGYRTLDLVLSGWPPLDPLSFQDYPEDDRLSSYYVYVTDLFFALDSRINFRDHLGELLSLVEEGDTWREAFAKMLGDDFESFYRVWKWRAYSLAFSGWAMKWAVWLVGPILLMVFVFKRMVVRKDYDVTPEELEELERIYGERFWEKEDGGT
;
A
#
# COMPACT_ATOMS: atom_id res chain seq x y z
N MET A 1 -12.05 -36.40 25.15
CA MET A 1 -12.47 -35.14 25.80
C MET A 1 -13.13 -34.29 24.73
N PHE A 2 -14.45 -34.43 24.60
CA PHE A 2 -15.26 -33.74 23.59
C PHE A 2 -15.40 -32.27 23.98
N LYS A 3 -14.85 -31.34 23.19
CA LYS A 3 -15.20 -29.93 23.28
C LYS A 3 -16.35 -29.68 22.32
N PHE A 4 -17.52 -29.43 22.88
CA PHE A 4 -18.69 -28.92 22.17
C PHE A 4 -18.34 -27.57 21.55
N VAL A 5 -18.46 -27.45 20.23
CA VAL A 5 -18.45 -26.18 19.50
C VAL A 5 -19.88 -25.63 19.58
N CYS A 6 -20.09 -24.59 20.38
CA CYS A 6 -21.36 -23.88 20.43
C CYS A 6 -21.33 -22.76 19.39
N PHE A 7 -22.11 -22.90 18.32
CA PHE A 7 -22.34 -21.88 17.32
C PHE A 7 -23.33 -20.83 17.84
N ALA A 8 -22.95 -19.55 17.82
CA ALA A 8 -23.89 -18.46 18.02
C ALA A 8 -24.19 -17.78 16.67
N LEU A 9 -25.33 -18.14 16.07
CA LEU A 9 -25.91 -17.43 14.91
C LEU A 9 -26.77 -16.28 15.45
N LEU A 10 -26.37 -15.03 15.26
CA LEU A 10 -27.19 -13.88 15.64
C LEU A 10 -27.65 -13.10 14.39
N PHE A 11 -28.95 -13.16 14.12
CA PHE A 11 -29.61 -12.31 13.13
C PHE A 11 -29.84 -10.93 13.74
N VAL A 12 -29.15 -9.90 13.26
CA VAL A 12 -29.49 -8.51 13.61
C VAL A 12 -30.72 -8.10 12.79
N LEU A 13 -31.90 -8.27 13.39
CA LEU A 13 -33.17 -7.75 12.91
C LEU A 13 -33.24 -6.24 13.20
N SER A 14 -33.00 -5.41 12.19
CA SER A 14 -33.50 -4.03 12.18
C SER A 14 -34.46 -3.86 11.01
N ALA A 15 -35.74 -3.95 11.33
CA ALA A 15 -36.81 -3.60 10.43
C ALA A 15 -37.03 -2.09 10.52
N THR A 16 -36.54 -1.34 9.55
CA THR A 16 -37.26 -0.29 8.80
C THR A 16 -36.26 0.48 7.93
N LEU A 17 -36.45 0.37 6.61
CA LEU A 17 -35.79 1.09 5.51
C LEU A 17 -34.34 0.64 5.17
N PHE A 18 -34.23 -0.33 4.24
CA PHE A 18 -33.04 -0.74 3.44
C PHE A 18 -31.89 -1.43 4.23
N SER A 19 -31.86 -2.77 4.39
CA SER A 19 -31.56 -3.90 3.48
C SER A 19 -30.10 -4.34 3.32
N LEU A 20 -29.15 -3.86 4.15
CA LEU A 20 -27.86 -4.55 4.31
C LEU A 20 -28.00 -5.71 5.33
N ARG A 21 -27.96 -6.97 4.85
CA ARG A 21 -27.88 -8.15 5.74
C ARG A 21 -26.42 -8.52 5.93
N VAL A 22 -25.84 -8.05 7.04
CA VAL A 22 -24.48 -8.42 7.44
C VAL A 22 -24.53 -9.61 8.40
N GLU A 23 -23.81 -10.69 8.07
CA GLU A 23 -23.55 -11.78 9.02
C GLU A 23 -22.08 -11.75 9.43
N ILE A 24 -21.82 -11.76 10.75
CA ILE A 24 -20.48 -11.67 11.33
C ILE A 24 -20.28 -12.90 12.23
N GLN A 25 -19.17 -13.60 12.05
CA GLN A 25 -18.83 -14.79 12.84
C GLN A 25 -17.71 -14.43 13.85
N ILE A 26 -18.08 -13.93 15.03
CA ILE A 26 -17.15 -13.54 16.10
C ILE A 26 -17.71 -13.95 17.46
N ASP A 27 -16.93 -14.71 18.24
CA ASP A 27 -17.31 -15.18 19.57
C ASP A 27 -17.20 -14.12 20.68
N ASP A 28 -16.39 -13.08 20.46
CA ASP A 28 -16.18 -11.97 21.40
C ASP A 28 -17.21 -10.84 21.15
N PRO A 29 -18.14 -10.56 22.09
CA PRO A 29 -19.17 -9.53 21.93
C PRO A 29 -18.63 -8.11 21.74
N GLN A 30 -17.49 -7.77 22.36
CA GLN A 30 -16.91 -6.42 22.24
C GLN A 30 -16.27 -6.23 20.87
N LEU A 31 -15.55 -7.26 20.40
CA LEU A 31 -14.99 -7.28 19.05
C LEU A 31 -16.11 -7.28 18.00
N LEU A 32 -17.19 -8.02 18.24
CA LEU A 32 -18.37 -8.04 17.39
C LEU A 32 -18.99 -6.65 17.26
N GLU A 33 -19.16 -5.90 18.37
CA GLU A 33 -19.72 -4.55 18.31
C GLU A 33 -18.82 -3.59 17.51
N LEU A 34 -17.50 -3.65 17.74
CA LEU A 34 -16.51 -2.84 17.03
C LEU A 34 -16.52 -3.13 15.53
N VAL A 35 -16.48 -4.41 15.15
CA VAL A 35 -16.51 -4.85 13.75
C VAL A 35 -17.85 -4.46 13.10
N SER A 36 -18.97 -4.66 13.78
CA SER A 36 -20.30 -4.27 13.28
C SER A 36 -20.44 -2.76 13.09
N ARG A 37 -19.77 -1.96 13.92
CA ARG A 37 -19.75 -0.50 13.80
C ARG A 37 -18.96 -0.09 12.56
N ASN A 38 -17.74 -0.60 12.41
CA ASN A 38 -16.90 -0.35 11.24
C ASN A 38 -17.58 -0.76 9.93
N ILE A 39 -18.24 -1.92 9.89
CA ILE A 39 -18.97 -2.36 8.68
C ILE A 39 -20.11 -1.41 8.33
N ARG A 40 -20.89 -0.96 9.33
CA ARG A 40 -21.98 0.00 9.08
C ARG A 40 -21.46 1.36 8.64
N GLU A 41 -20.36 1.82 9.20
CA GLU A 41 -19.71 3.07 8.82
C GLU A 41 -19.21 3.01 7.38
N VAL A 42 -18.42 1.99 7.04
CA VAL A 42 -17.91 1.76 5.69
C VAL A 42 -19.03 1.57 4.67
N ALA A 43 -20.07 0.80 5.03
CA ALA A 43 -21.23 0.62 4.17
C ALA A 43 -21.94 1.96 3.95
N GLY A 44 -22.19 2.75 5.01
CA GLY A 44 -22.84 4.05 4.88
C GLY A 44 -22.07 5.03 3.99
N GLU A 45 -20.73 5.07 4.11
CA GLU A 45 -19.89 5.86 3.20
C GLU A 45 -20.05 5.40 1.74
N LEU A 46 -20.07 4.09 1.49
CA LEU A 46 -20.23 3.55 0.13
C LEU A 46 -21.65 3.76 -0.41
N GLU A 47 -22.69 3.68 0.42
CA GLU A 47 -24.06 4.00 0.01
C GLU A 47 -24.20 5.47 -0.39
N GLU A 48 -23.54 6.38 0.34
CA GLU A 48 -23.47 7.80 -0.02
C GLU A 48 -22.75 8.00 -1.35
N LEU A 49 -21.59 7.35 -1.53
CA LEU A 49 -20.77 7.46 -2.74
C LEU A 49 -21.44 6.89 -4.00
N PHE A 50 -22.07 5.72 -3.89
CA PHE A 50 -22.69 5.02 -5.02
C PHE A 50 -24.17 5.39 -5.24
N GLY A 51 -24.82 6.02 -4.26
CA GLY A 51 -26.23 6.38 -4.31
C GLY A 51 -27.19 5.19 -4.25
N PHE A 52 -26.75 4.03 -3.75
CA PHE A 52 -27.62 2.86 -3.55
C PHE A 52 -27.19 1.98 -2.38
N SER A 53 -28.15 1.25 -1.80
CA SER A 53 -27.90 0.17 -0.84
C SER A 53 -27.72 -1.19 -1.51
N LEU A 54 -26.85 -2.02 -0.94
CA LEU A 54 -26.69 -3.41 -1.39
C LEU A 54 -28.00 -4.20 -1.19
N SER A 55 -28.40 -4.94 -2.22
CA SER A 55 -29.53 -5.88 -2.16
C SER A 55 -29.10 -7.28 -1.72
N SER A 56 -27.82 -7.60 -1.90
CA SER A 56 -27.24 -8.90 -1.60
C SER A 56 -26.77 -8.98 -0.14
N LYS A 57 -26.71 -10.20 0.39
CA LYS A 57 -26.15 -10.46 1.72
C LYS A 57 -24.64 -10.26 1.69
N VAL A 58 -24.06 -9.67 2.74
CA VAL A 58 -22.60 -9.57 2.91
C VAL A 58 -22.20 -10.31 4.19
N VAL A 59 -21.40 -11.36 4.06
CA VAL A 59 -20.87 -12.10 5.20
C VAL A 59 -19.43 -11.66 5.43
N VAL A 60 -19.11 -11.20 6.63
CA VAL A 60 -17.74 -10.84 7.00
C VAL A 60 -17.18 -11.92 7.92
N GLN A 61 -16.16 -12.62 7.45
CA GLN A 61 -15.45 -13.67 8.17
C GLN A 61 -14.07 -13.16 8.60
N LEU A 62 -13.73 -13.35 9.87
CA LEU A 62 -12.37 -13.14 10.35
C LEU A 62 -11.58 -14.44 10.14
N GLY A 63 -10.64 -14.43 9.20
CA GLY A 63 -9.76 -15.55 8.90
C GLY A 63 -8.66 -15.73 9.96
N GLU A 64 -7.97 -16.87 9.91
CA GLU A 64 -6.80 -17.11 10.75
C GLU A 64 -5.65 -16.15 10.40
N ARG A 65 -4.91 -15.70 11.44
CA ARG A 65 -3.74 -14.80 11.34
C ARG A 65 -2.61 -15.29 10.42
N SER A 66 -2.66 -16.53 9.94
CA SER A 66 -1.61 -17.22 9.19
C SER A 66 -1.72 -17.10 7.67
N SER A 67 -2.82 -16.56 7.13
CA SER A 67 -2.97 -16.40 5.67
C SER A 67 -2.09 -15.27 5.13
N SER A 68 -1.45 -15.51 3.98
CA SER A 68 -0.59 -14.51 3.31
C SER A 68 -1.35 -13.33 2.69
N ARG A 69 -2.68 -13.41 2.60
CA ARG A 69 -3.56 -12.36 2.09
C ARG A 69 -4.20 -11.61 3.26
N LEU A 70 -4.14 -10.28 3.24
CA LEU A 70 -4.75 -9.44 4.27
C LEU A 70 -6.29 -9.48 4.25
N GLY A 71 -6.86 -9.66 3.06
CA GLY A 71 -8.27 -9.91 2.84
C GLY A 71 -8.54 -10.42 1.43
N PHE A 72 -9.76 -10.88 1.20
CA PHE A 72 -10.33 -11.09 -0.14
C PHE A 72 -11.84 -11.13 -0.07
N VAL A 73 -12.49 -10.89 -1.21
CA VAL A 73 -13.93 -11.07 -1.39
C VAL A 73 -14.23 -12.22 -2.35
N GLN A 74 -15.20 -13.06 -1.98
CA GLN A 74 -15.83 -14.02 -2.89
C GLN A 74 -17.13 -13.41 -3.40
N MET A 75 -17.21 -13.24 -4.73
CA MET A 75 -18.34 -12.61 -5.40
C MET A 75 -19.42 -13.63 -5.77
N GLY A 76 -20.47 -13.76 -4.97
CA GLY A 76 -21.66 -14.55 -5.30
C GLY A 76 -22.77 -13.72 -5.96
N ARG A 77 -23.83 -14.39 -6.43
CA ARG A 77 -25.01 -13.69 -6.99
C ARG A 77 -25.91 -13.13 -5.88
N GLU A 78 -26.10 -13.90 -4.83
CA GLU A 78 -27.02 -13.58 -3.72
C GLU A 78 -26.28 -13.16 -2.45
N GLU A 79 -24.99 -13.51 -2.37
CA GLU A 79 -24.15 -13.35 -1.19
C GLU A 79 -22.72 -12.99 -1.58
N TYR A 80 -22.14 -12.04 -0.85
CA TYR A 80 -20.71 -11.72 -0.87
C TYR A 80 -20.08 -12.24 0.40
N VAL A 81 -18.91 -12.87 0.30
CA VAL A 81 -18.15 -13.30 1.49
C VAL A 81 -16.84 -12.53 1.53
N VAL A 82 -16.71 -11.63 2.50
CA VAL A 82 -15.50 -10.84 2.76
C VAL A 82 -14.72 -11.53 3.86
N VAL A 83 -13.51 -11.99 3.55
CA VAL A 83 -12.62 -12.67 4.50
C VAL A 83 -11.47 -11.72 4.85
N LEU A 84 -11.22 -11.50 6.14
CA LEU A 84 -10.23 -10.53 6.64
C LEU A 84 -9.27 -11.23 7.62
N SER A 85 -7.96 -11.11 7.45
CA SER A 85 -6.99 -11.93 8.21
C SER A 85 -6.34 -11.25 9.42
N VAL A 86 -6.50 -9.93 9.62
CA VAL A 86 -5.80 -9.21 10.69
C VAL A 86 -6.63 -8.08 11.30
N VAL A 87 -6.54 -7.91 12.63
CA VAL A 87 -7.18 -6.82 13.39
C VAL A 87 -6.47 -5.47 13.19
N GLU A 88 -5.14 -5.44 13.12
CA GLU A 88 -4.32 -4.22 13.02
C GLU A 88 -4.56 -3.38 11.76
N ALA A 89 -5.03 -3.99 10.67
CA ALA A 89 -5.41 -3.29 9.44
C ALA A 89 -6.89 -3.49 9.06
N PHE A 90 -7.70 -4.01 9.99
CA PHE A 90 -9.07 -4.45 9.73
C PHE A 90 -9.90 -3.41 8.98
N HIS A 91 -9.90 -2.15 9.46
CA HIS A 91 -10.70 -1.09 8.86
C HIS A 91 -10.26 -0.79 7.42
N ARG A 92 -8.95 -0.75 7.14
CA ARG A 92 -8.43 -0.50 5.80
C ARG A 92 -8.78 -1.63 4.84
N THR A 93 -8.48 -2.87 5.22
CA THR A 93 -8.81 -4.03 4.39
C THR A 93 -10.32 -4.12 4.17
N LEU A 94 -11.14 -3.87 5.20
CA LEU A 94 -12.60 -3.84 5.05
C LEU A 94 -13.06 -2.80 4.02
N ARG A 95 -12.50 -1.59 4.03
CA ARG A 95 -12.80 -0.57 3.01
C ARG A 95 -12.46 -1.07 1.61
N HIS A 96 -11.27 -1.63 1.43
CA HIS A 96 -10.81 -2.18 0.16
C HIS A 96 -11.79 -3.24 -0.37
N GLU A 97 -12.09 -4.25 0.44
CA GLU A 97 -12.96 -5.36 0.02
C GLU A 97 -14.42 -4.91 -0.18
N MET A 98 -14.93 -4.01 0.66
CA MET A 98 -16.29 -3.48 0.51
C MET A 98 -16.44 -2.61 -0.75
N MET A 99 -15.40 -1.87 -1.15
CA MET A 99 -15.42 -1.15 -2.43
C MET A 99 -15.56 -2.11 -3.61
N HIS A 100 -14.86 -3.26 -3.58
CA HIS A 100 -15.04 -4.31 -4.60
C HIS A 100 -16.48 -4.83 -4.63
N VAL A 101 -17.11 -5.04 -3.47
CA VAL A 101 -18.52 -5.48 -3.37
C VAL A 101 -19.48 -4.48 -4.03
N TYR A 102 -19.34 -3.19 -3.72
CA TYR A 102 -20.21 -2.16 -4.30
C TYR A 102 -20.01 -2.02 -5.80
N LEU A 103 -18.74 -2.04 -6.25
CA LEU A 103 -18.40 -1.92 -7.66
C LEU A 103 -18.90 -3.13 -8.47
N ASP A 104 -18.74 -4.36 -7.98
CA ASP A 104 -19.30 -5.56 -8.63
C ASP A 104 -20.83 -5.56 -8.60
N SER A 105 -21.46 -5.15 -7.49
CA SER A 105 -22.92 -5.06 -7.42
C SER A 105 -23.48 -4.04 -8.41
N TRP A 106 -22.83 -2.88 -8.54
CA TRP A 106 -23.18 -1.88 -9.54
C TRP A 106 -22.98 -2.40 -10.97
N ALA A 107 -21.80 -2.95 -11.26
CA ALA A 107 -21.42 -3.45 -12.58
C ALA A 107 -22.40 -4.53 -13.08
N ARG A 108 -22.78 -5.48 -12.21
CA ARG A 108 -23.75 -6.53 -12.53
C ARG A 108 -25.15 -6.00 -12.81
N ARG A 109 -25.62 -5.01 -12.04
CA ARG A 109 -26.94 -4.40 -12.27
C ARG A 109 -27.01 -3.69 -13.63
N ARG A 110 -25.87 -3.17 -14.09
CA ARG A 110 -25.78 -2.39 -15.33
C ARG A 110 -25.17 -3.16 -16.51
N SER A 111 -24.76 -4.41 -16.30
CA SER A 111 -24.04 -5.22 -17.30
C SER A 111 -22.80 -4.52 -17.87
N VAL A 112 -22.08 -3.80 -16.99
CA VAL A 112 -20.85 -3.08 -17.32
C VAL A 112 -19.64 -3.96 -16.99
N ASP A 113 -18.65 -3.97 -17.88
CA ASP A 113 -17.35 -4.56 -17.60
C ASP A 113 -16.44 -3.53 -16.90
N VAL A 114 -15.74 -3.98 -15.85
CA VAL A 114 -14.86 -3.13 -15.05
C VAL A 114 -13.45 -3.69 -15.18
N PRO A 115 -12.52 -2.95 -15.80
CA PRO A 115 -11.17 -3.44 -15.99
C PRO A 115 -10.42 -3.46 -14.65
N LEU A 116 -9.41 -4.33 -14.55
CA LEU A 116 -8.65 -4.57 -13.32
C LEU A 116 -8.11 -3.28 -12.68
N TRP A 117 -7.59 -2.36 -13.49
CA TRP A 117 -7.04 -1.09 -13.00
C TRP A 117 -8.11 -0.16 -12.40
N VAL A 118 -9.38 -0.31 -12.80
CA VAL A 118 -10.50 0.42 -12.19
C VAL A 118 -10.95 -0.26 -10.91
N HIS A 119 -11.07 -1.59 -10.91
CA HIS A 119 -11.36 -2.37 -9.72
C HIS A 119 -10.39 -2.05 -8.59
N GLU A 120 -9.10 -2.20 -8.87
CA GLU A 120 -8.06 -1.99 -7.88
C GLU A 120 -7.81 -0.51 -7.60
N GLY A 121 -7.97 0.34 -8.59
CA GLY A 121 -7.83 1.78 -8.41
C GLY A 121 -8.82 2.34 -7.40
N PHE A 122 -10.10 2.04 -7.55
CA PHE A 122 -11.13 2.49 -6.60
C PHE A 122 -10.96 1.85 -5.22
N ALA A 123 -10.68 0.54 -5.15
CA ALA A 123 -10.46 -0.14 -3.88
C ALA A 123 -9.29 0.45 -3.09
N ASN A 124 -8.15 0.67 -3.76
CA ASN A 124 -6.99 1.29 -3.11
C ASN A 124 -7.20 2.77 -2.79
N TRP A 125 -7.87 3.54 -3.66
CA TRP A 125 -8.21 4.93 -3.36
C TRP A 125 -9.08 5.03 -2.11
N PHE A 126 -10.14 4.22 -2.04
CA PHE A 126 -11.06 4.25 -0.91
C PHE A 126 -10.43 3.71 0.38
N GLU A 127 -9.57 2.70 0.29
CA GLU A 127 -8.74 2.23 1.40
C GLU A 127 -7.79 3.34 1.90
N ALA A 128 -7.08 3.99 0.97
CA ALA A 128 -5.95 4.85 1.26
C ALA A 128 -6.30 6.34 1.39
N ALA A 129 -7.58 6.73 1.23
CA ALA A 129 -8.08 8.08 1.47
C ALA A 129 -7.69 8.64 2.86
N ALA A 130 -7.26 7.77 3.79
CA ALA A 130 -6.75 8.11 5.11
C ALA A 130 -5.21 8.18 5.25
N GLY A 131 -4.39 7.96 4.21
CA GLY A 131 -2.94 7.97 4.41
C GLY A 131 -1.99 7.55 3.29
N TYR A 132 -2.37 7.58 2.02
CA TYR A 132 -1.41 7.33 0.92
C TYR A 132 -0.22 8.30 0.98
N ARG A 133 0.99 7.78 0.75
CA ARG A 133 2.22 8.58 0.73
C ARG A 133 2.89 8.47 -0.63
N THR A 134 3.17 9.61 -1.26
CA THR A 134 3.99 9.70 -2.49
C THR A 134 5.35 8.99 -2.36
N LEU A 135 5.84 8.81 -1.14
CA LEU A 135 7.05 8.04 -0.86
C LEU A 135 6.95 6.57 -1.32
N ASP A 136 5.75 5.97 -1.31
CA ASP A 136 5.55 4.59 -1.75
C ASP A 136 5.86 4.45 -3.24
N LEU A 137 5.50 5.45 -4.05
CA LEU A 137 5.85 5.50 -5.47
C LEU A 137 7.36 5.66 -5.69
N VAL A 138 8.02 6.50 -4.88
CA VAL A 138 9.49 6.66 -4.91
C VAL A 138 10.19 5.34 -4.56
N LEU A 139 9.64 4.58 -3.61
CA LEU A 139 10.23 3.31 -3.16
C LEU A 139 9.78 2.09 -3.97
N SER A 140 8.84 2.24 -4.92
CA SER A 140 8.30 1.15 -5.73
C SER A 140 9.33 0.41 -6.59
N GLY A 141 10.48 1.04 -6.86
CA GLY A 141 11.58 0.45 -7.59
C GLY A 141 11.55 0.70 -9.10
N TRP A 142 12.41 -0.01 -9.83
CA TRP A 142 12.62 0.12 -11.28
C TRP A 142 12.74 -1.27 -11.90
N PRO A 143 12.21 -1.55 -13.11
CA PRO A 143 11.55 -0.60 -14.03
C PRO A 143 10.14 -0.20 -13.59
N PRO A 144 9.65 0.97 -14.04
CA PRO A 144 8.31 1.43 -13.71
C PRO A 144 7.28 0.59 -14.46
N LEU A 145 6.06 0.55 -13.93
CA LEU A 145 4.99 -0.30 -14.44
C LEU A 145 3.89 0.54 -15.09
N ASP A 146 3.25 0.01 -16.14
CA ASP A 146 2.04 0.58 -16.73
C ASP A 146 0.81 -0.18 -16.21
N PRO A 147 0.01 0.37 -15.29
CA PRO A 147 -1.10 -0.36 -14.68
C PRO A 147 -2.23 -0.65 -15.67
N LEU A 148 -2.35 0.10 -16.78
CA LEU A 148 -3.42 -0.06 -17.76
C LEU A 148 -3.14 -1.20 -18.75
N SER A 149 -1.92 -1.73 -18.75
CA SER A 149 -1.52 -2.86 -19.61
C SER A 149 -1.95 -4.23 -19.08
N PHE A 150 -2.44 -4.32 -17.84
CA PHE A 150 -2.80 -5.57 -17.19
C PHE A 150 -4.31 -5.85 -17.33
N GLN A 151 -4.64 -6.99 -17.92
CA GLN A 151 -5.99 -7.56 -17.91
C GLN A 151 -6.20 -8.44 -16.67
N ASP A 152 -5.18 -9.24 -16.33
CA ASP A 152 -5.11 -10.07 -15.13
C ASP A 152 -4.06 -9.55 -14.15
N TYR A 153 -4.13 -10.01 -12.89
CA TYR A 153 -3.12 -9.67 -11.89
C TYR A 153 -1.72 -10.04 -12.37
N PRO A 154 -0.72 -9.14 -12.19
CA PRO A 154 0.67 -9.49 -12.47
C PRO A 154 1.18 -10.60 -11.54
N GLU A 155 2.28 -11.23 -11.95
CA GLU A 155 3.04 -12.15 -11.10
C GLU A 155 3.52 -11.46 -9.80
N ASP A 156 3.79 -12.27 -8.76
CA ASP A 156 4.05 -11.82 -7.39
C ASP A 156 5.16 -10.76 -7.28
N ASP A 157 6.17 -10.81 -8.14
CA ASP A 157 7.30 -9.86 -8.16
C ASP A 157 6.90 -8.45 -8.58
N ARG A 158 5.83 -8.31 -9.37
CA ARG A 158 5.31 -7.03 -9.90
C ARG A 158 4.02 -6.59 -9.24
N LEU A 159 3.36 -7.47 -8.49
CA LEU A 159 2.08 -7.21 -7.82
C LEU A 159 2.13 -6.01 -6.88
N SER A 160 3.17 -5.93 -6.03
CA SER A 160 3.33 -4.79 -5.12
C SER A 160 3.50 -3.46 -5.88
N SER A 161 4.24 -3.47 -6.98
CA SER A 161 4.41 -2.28 -7.83
C SER A 161 3.08 -1.90 -8.49
N TYR A 162 2.35 -2.87 -9.02
CA TYR A 162 1.05 -2.64 -9.63
C TYR A 162 0.09 -1.88 -8.69
N TYR A 163 -0.04 -2.36 -7.45
CA TYR A 163 -0.85 -1.68 -6.44
C TYR A 163 -0.39 -0.24 -6.20
N VAL A 164 0.91 0.02 -6.10
CA VAL A 164 1.42 1.38 -5.92
C VAL A 164 1.09 2.30 -7.10
N TYR A 165 1.29 1.85 -8.33
CA TYR A 165 1.03 2.66 -9.53
C TYR A 165 -0.46 2.90 -9.77
N VAL A 166 -1.31 1.89 -9.59
CA VAL A 166 -2.76 2.07 -9.77
C VAL A 166 -3.33 2.99 -8.69
N THR A 167 -2.83 2.89 -7.45
CA THR A 167 -3.20 3.80 -6.36
C THR A 167 -2.81 5.24 -6.68
N ASP A 168 -1.55 5.49 -7.10
CA ASP A 168 -1.11 6.85 -7.45
C ASP A 168 -1.92 7.44 -8.62
N LEU A 169 -2.27 6.62 -9.62
CA LEU A 169 -3.13 7.04 -10.73
C LEU A 169 -4.49 7.51 -10.22
N PHE A 170 -5.13 6.75 -9.33
CA PHE A 170 -6.44 7.10 -8.82
C PHE A 170 -6.41 8.32 -7.92
N PHE A 171 -5.35 8.53 -7.13
CA PHE A 171 -5.18 9.80 -6.42
C PHE A 171 -4.96 10.98 -7.38
N ALA A 172 -4.26 10.79 -8.49
CA ALA A 172 -4.11 11.82 -9.50
C ALA A 172 -5.44 12.16 -10.18
N LEU A 173 -6.27 11.15 -10.49
CA LEU A 173 -7.62 11.34 -11.03
C LEU A 173 -8.52 12.04 -10.01
N ASP A 174 -8.54 11.57 -8.76
CA ASP A 174 -9.32 12.16 -7.67
C ASP A 174 -8.95 13.63 -7.42
N SER A 175 -7.67 13.99 -7.51
CA SER A 175 -7.23 15.39 -7.35
C SER A 175 -7.81 16.35 -8.40
N ARG A 176 -8.36 15.83 -9.50
CA ARG A 176 -8.96 16.60 -10.60
C ARG A 176 -10.48 16.45 -10.65
N ILE A 177 -10.98 15.24 -10.40
CA ILE A 177 -12.39 14.87 -10.53
C ILE A 177 -13.13 15.04 -9.21
N ASN A 178 -12.45 14.85 -8.07
CA ASN A 178 -13.04 14.74 -6.74
C ASN A 178 -14.08 13.61 -6.69
N PHE A 179 -13.60 12.37 -6.67
CA PHE A 179 -14.45 11.17 -6.69
C PHE A 179 -15.47 11.16 -5.57
N ARG A 180 -15.16 11.73 -4.41
CA ARG A 180 -16.12 11.78 -3.30
C ARG A 180 -17.43 12.46 -3.70
N ASP A 181 -17.35 13.52 -4.48
CA ASP A 181 -18.52 14.31 -4.88
C ASP A 181 -19.07 13.89 -6.25
N HIS A 182 -18.24 13.27 -7.10
CA HIS A 182 -18.54 13.03 -8.51
C HIS A 182 -18.50 11.55 -8.94
N LEU A 183 -18.34 10.58 -8.03
CA LEU A 183 -18.34 9.16 -8.41
C LEU A 183 -19.65 8.75 -9.10
N GLY A 184 -20.81 9.18 -8.58
CA GLY A 184 -22.10 8.87 -9.19
C GLY A 184 -22.24 9.37 -10.63
N GLU A 185 -21.70 10.56 -10.93
CA GLU A 185 -21.67 11.13 -12.29
C GLU A 185 -20.77 10.29 -13.21
N LEU A 186 -19.57 9.94 -12.74
CA LEU A 186 -18.64 9.08 -13.48
C LEU A 186 -19.27 7.71 -13.79
N LEU A 187 -19.96 7.09 -12.82
CA LEU A 187 -20.65 5.82 -13.03
C LEU A 187 -21.81 5.97 -14.03
N SER A 188 -22.55 7.08 -14.01
CA SER A 188 -23.62 7.36 -15.00
C SER A 188 -23.09 7.40 -16.42
N LEU A 189 -21.95 8.05 -16.64
CA LEU A 189 -21.31 8.12 -17.97
C LEU A 189 -20.98 6.72 -18.52
N VAL A 190 -20.44 5.84 -17.67
CA VAL A 190 -20.14 4.46 -18.07
C VAL A 190 -21.43 3.65 -18.29
N GLU A 191 -22.46 3.86 -17.48
CA GLU A 191 -23.78 3.24 -17.67
C GLU A 191 -24.43 3.66 -19.01
N GLU A 192 -24.22 4.91 -19.43
CA GLU A 192 -24.70 5.46 -20.70
C GLU A 192 -23.93 4.96 -21.93
N GLY A 193 -22.89 4.14 -21.72
CA GLY A 193 -22.16 3.44 -22.77
C GLY A 193 -20.75 3.97 -23.05
N ASP A 194 -20.27 4.96 -22.28
CA ASP A 194 -18.87 5.37 -22.38
C ASP A 194 -17.95 4.26 -21.86
N THR A 195 -16.80 4.10 -22.51
CA THR A 195 -15.69 3.38 -21.89
C THR A 195 -15.18 4.13 -20.66
N TRP A 196 -14.54 3.44 -19.72
CA TRP A 196 -13.92 4.09 -18.56
C TRP A 196 -12.99 5.25 -18.94
N ARG A 197 -12.23 5.12 -20.04
CA ARG A 197 -11.34 6.19 -20.51
C ARG A 197 -12.12 7.41 -20.99
N GLU A 198 -13.22 7.20 -21.74
CA GLU A 198 -14.09 8.29 -22.20
C GLU A 198 -14.81 8.97 -21.04
N ALA A 199 -15.31 8.19 -20.09
CA ALA A 199 -15.95 8.71 -18.89
C ALA A 199 -14.97 9.58 -18.08
N PHE A 200 -13.75 9.09 -17.83
CA PHE A 200 -12.70 9.90 -17.18
C PHE A 200 -12.33 11.14 -18.00
N ALA A 201 -12.23 11.04 -19.34
CA ALA A 201 -11.94 12.19 -20.20
C ALA A 201 -13.00 13.30 -20.04
N LYS A 202 -14.29 12.93 -20.06
CA LYS A 202 -15.40 13.86 -19.84
C LYS A 202 -15.32 14.53 -18.46
N MET A 203 -15.06 13.74 -17.41
CA MET A 203 -14.90 14.27 -16.04
C MET A 203 -13.68 15.19 -15.89
N LEU A 204 -12.59 14.91 -16.59
CA LEU A 204 -11.38 15.74 -16.58
C LEU A 204 -11.54 17.03 -17.39
N GLY A 205 -12.50 17.07 -18.32
CA GLY A 205 -12.59 18.14 -19.32
C GLY A 205 -11.42 18.15 -20.31
N ASP A 206 -10.70 17.03 -20.46
CA ASP A 206 -9.51 16.87 -21.29
C ASP A 206 -9.41 15.44 -21.83
N ASP A 207 -8.56 15.23 -22.82
CA ASP A 207 -8.25 13.90 -23.35
C ASP A 207 -7.56 13.02 -22.29
N PHE A 208 -8.11 11.82 -22.06
CA PHE A 208 -7.58 10.88 -21.07
C PHE A 208 -6.12 10.49 -21.36
N GLU A 209 -5.75 10.32 -22.63
CA GLU A 209 -4.37 9.95 -22.99
C GLU A 209 -3.37 11.07 -22.65
N SER A 210 -3.82 12.33 -22.77
CA SER A 210 -3.02 13.50 -22.42
C SER A 210 -2.81 13.61 -20.92
N PHE A 211 -3.87 13.44 -20.12
CA PHE A 211 -3.75 13.31 -18.67
C PHE A 211 -2.83 12.14 -18.27
N TYR A 212 -3.08 10.97 -18.85
CA TYR A 212 -2.37 9.74 -18.51
C TYR A 212 -0.88 9.84 -18.85
N ARG A 213 -0.51 10.43 -19.99
CA ARG A 213 0.89 10.67 -20.37
C ARG A 213 1.61 11.58 -19.38
N VAL A 214 0.96 12.66 -18.94
CA VAL A 214 1.55 13.59 -17.95
C VAL A 214 1.73 12.89 -16.61
N TRP A 215 0.71 12.16 -16.14
CA TRP A 215 0.79 11.36 -14.92
C TRP A 215 1.92 10.33 -15.01
N LYS A 216 1.98 9.56 -16.11
CA LYS A 216 2.98 8.50 -16.34
C LYS A 216 4.39 9.07 -16.30
N TRP A 217 4.63 10.20 -16.96
CA TRP A 217 5.93 10.88 -16.91
C TRP A 217 6.33 11.27 -15.48
N ARG A 218 5.39 11.83 -14.70
CA ARG A 218 5.62 12.18 -13.29
C ARG A 218 5.95 10.94 -12.46
N ALA A 219 5.13 9.91 -12.56
CA ALA A 219 5.29 8.68 -11.78
C ALA A 219 6.63 8.00 -12.08
N TYR A 220 6.99 7.93 -13.36
CA TYR A 220 8.23 7.27 -13.80
C TYR A 220 9.46 8.07 -13.39
N SER A 221 9.38 9.40 -13.42
CA SER A 221 10.45 10.28 -12.93
C SER A 221 10.66 10.12 -11.42
N LEU A 222 9.59 9.98 -10.64
CA LEU A 222 9.68 9.74 -9.19
C LEU A 222 10.27 8.37 -8.86
N ALA A 223 9.82 7.32 -9.54
CA ALA A 223 10.36 5.98 -9.37
C ALA A 223 11.85 5.91 -9.79
N PHE A 224 12.21 6.54 -10.90
CA PHE A 224 13.61 6.69 -11.33
C PHE A 224 14.45 7.43 -10.28
N SER A 225 13.91 8.50 -9.70
CA SER A 225 14.61 9.27 -8.65
C SER A 225 14.88 8.43 -7.41
N GLY A 226 13.90 7.63 -6.97
CA GLY A 226 14.07 6.70 -5.86
C GLY A 226 15.09 5.59 -6.15
N TRP A 227 15.04 5.03 -7.35
CA TRP A 227 16.05 4.09 -7.83
C TRP A 227 17.46 4.71 -7.84
N ALA A 228 17.61 5.90 -8.39
CA ALA A 228 18.89 6.62 -8.44
C ALA A 228 19.41 6.93 -7.04
N MET A 229 18.54 7.32 -6.10
CA MET A 229 18.91 7.55 -4.71
C MET A 229 19.40 6.27 -4.02
N LYS A 230 18.74 5.13 -4.26
CA LYS A 230 19.20 3.82 -3.77
C LYS A 230 20.63 3.51 -4.26
N TRP A 231 20.91 3.72 -5.54
CA TRP A 231 22.25 3.53 -6.09
C TRP A 231 23.27 4.54 -5.59
N ALA A 232 22.89 5.80 -5.40
CA ALA A 232 23.76 6.81 -4.82
C ALA A 232 24.23 6.40 -3.43
N VAL A 233 23.35 5.87 -2.58
CA VAL A 233 23.71 5.33 -1.25
C VAL A 233 24.71 4.16 -1.39
N TRP A 234 24.46 3.24 -2.31
CA TRP A 234 25.34 2.09 -2.57
C TRP A 234 26.72 2.46 -3.12
N LEU A 235 26.84 3.56 -3.87
CA LEU A 235 28.11 4.00 -4.45
C LEU A 235 28.88 4.95 -3.52
N VAL A 236 28.17 5.90 -2.89
CA VAL A 236 28.78 6.91 -2.01
C VAL A 236 29.28 6.28 -0.72
N GLY A 237 28.55 5.33 -0.13
CA GLY A 237 28.95 4.66 1.11
C GLY A 237 30.34 4.01 1.04
N PRO A 238 30.60 3.12 0.07
CA PRO A 238 31.91 2.52 -0.14
C PRO A 238 33.00 3.54 -0.45
N ILE A 239 32.71 4.59 -1.23
CA ILE A 239 33.69 5.65 -1.52
C ILE A 239 34.09 6.39 -0.23
N LEU A 240 33.13 6.79 0.59
CA LEU A 240 33.40 7.46 1.87
C LEU A 240 34.16 6.54 2.83
N LEU A 241 33.81 5.26 2.89
CA LEU A 241 34.54 4.27 3.68
C LEU A 241 35.99 4.13 3.19
N MET A 242 36.20 4.07 1.88
CA MET A 242 37.53 3.96 1.28
C MET A 242 38.38 5.20 1.58
N VAL A 243 37.81 6.40 1.46
CA VAL A 243 38.46 7.66 1.84
C VAL A 243 38.80 7.68 3.33
N PHE A 244 37.90 7.22 4.20
CA PHE A 244 38.13 7.15 5.64
C PHE A 244 39.25 6.16 6.00
N VAL A 245 39.23 4.96 5.41
CA VAL A 245 40.29 3.95 5.59
C VAL A 245 41.62 4.48 5.07
N PHE A 246 41.66 5.11 3.90
CA PHE A 246 42.86 5.69 3.33
C PHE A 246 43.43 6.80 4.22
N LYS A 247 42.59 7.74 4.70
CA LYS A 247 43.01 8.76 5.68
C LYS A 247 43.58 8.14 6.94
N ARG A 248 42.95 7.09 7.49
CA ARG A 248 43.45 6.39 8.68
C ARG A 248 44.78 5.66 8.44
N MET A 249 44.99 5.11 7.25
CA MET A 249 46.26 4.48 6.87
C MET A 249 47.37 5.50 6.65
N VAL A 250 47.08 6.66 6.05
CA VAL A 250 48.05 7.75 5.85
C VAL A 250 48.44 8.39 7.18
N VAL A 251 47.48 8.68 8.07
CA VAL A 251 47.77 9.22 9.41
C VAL A 251 48.59 8.25 10.27
N ARG A 252 48.52 6.93 10.02
CA ARG A 252 49.38 5.94 10.69
C ARG A 252 50.80 5.84 10.12
N LYS A 253 51.10 6.47 8.97
CA LYS A 253 52.42 6.41 8.33
C LYS A 253 53.38 7.53 8.73
N ASP A 254 52.94 8.56 9.45
CA ASP A 254 53.78 9.69 9.88
C ASP A 254 54.27 9.58 11.34
N TYR A 255 54.82 8.43 11.70
CA TYR A 255 55.78 8.34 12.80
C TYR A 255 57.07 7.68 12.30
N ASP A 256 57.63 8.22 11.20
CA ASP A 256 59.06 8.08 10.98
C ASP A 256 59.74 9.07 11.93
N VAL A 257 60.03 8.60 13.15
CA VAL A 257 60.86 9.33 14.10
C VAL A 257 62.19 9.59 13.40
N THR A 258 62.51 10.85 13.17
CA THR A 258 63.78 11.19 12.55
C THR A 258 64.93 10.76 13.47
N PRO A 259 66.11 10.34 12.95
CA PRO A 259 67.24 9.90 13.78
C PRO A 259 67.62 10.91 14.87
N GLU A 260 67.43 12.21 14.59
CA GLU A 260 67.70 13.33 15.51
C GLU A 260 66.67 13.42 16.65
N GLU A 261 65.39 13.17 16.39
CA GLU A 261 64.36 13.07 17.44
C GLU A 261 64.54 11.82 18.32
N LEU A 262 65.06 10.73 17.73
CA LEU A 262 65.43 9.50 18.42
C LEU A 262 66.60 9.76 19.40
N GLU A 263 67.64 10.47 18.96
CA GLU A 263 68.76 10.91 19.81
C GLU A 263 68.30 11.86 20.93
N GLU A 264 67.37 12.77 20.64
CA GLU A 264 66.86 13.72 21.65
C GLU A 264 65.98 13.03 22.70
N LEU A 265 65.14 12.06 22.31
CA LEU A 265 64.35 11.25 23.24
C LEU A 265 65.24 10.34 24.11
N GLU A 266 66.27 9.72 23.53
CA GLU A 266 67.26 8.91 24.25
C GLU A 266 68.07 9.76 25.24
N ARG A 267 68.38 11.01 24.88
CA ARG A 267 69.04 11.97 25.78
C ARG A 267 68.17 12.40 26.96
N ILE A 268 66.87 12.60 26.76
CA ILE A 268 65.94 13.08 27.80
C ILE A 268 65.53 11.96 28.76
N TYR A 269 65.26 10.76 28.23
CA TYR A 269 64.69 9.65 29.00
C TYR A 269 65.69 8.53 29.31
N GLY A 270 66.89 8.55 28.70
CA GLY A 270 67.95 7.55 28.87
C GLY A 270 67.60 6.20 28.21
N GLU A 271 68.57 5.27 28.19
CA GLU A 271 68.42 3.92 27.60
C GLU A 271 67.18 3.14 28.12
N ARG A 272 66.65 3.49 29.30
CA ARG A 272 65.45 2.87 29.90
C ARG A 272 64.15 3.16 29.15
N PHE A 273 64.12 4.15 28.27
CA PHE A 273 62.93 4.42 27.44
C PHE A 273 62.58 3.24 26.52
N TRP A 274 63.58 2.41 26.19
CA TRP A 274 63.45 1.28 25.26
C TRP A 274 63.38 -0.09 25.96
N GLU A 275 63.53 -0.15 27.29
CA GLU A 275 63.24 -1.35 28.05
C GLU A 275 61.72 -1.59 27.98
N LYS A 276 61.31 -2.42 27.01
CA LYS A 276 59.96 -2.99 27.00
C LYS A 276 59.73 -3.61 28.37
N GLU A 277 58.58 -3.31 28.98
CA GLU A 277 58.05 -4.08 30.09
C GLU A 277 57.85 -5.53 29.62
N ASP A 278 58.91 -6.34 29.69
CA ASP A 278 58.82 -7.78 29.73
C ASP A 278 58.33 -8.15 31.14
N GLY A 279 57.04 -7.94 31.42
CA GLY A 279 56.54 -8.09 32.78
C GLY A 279 55.04 -7.89 32.98
N GLY A 280 54.21 -8.72 32.34
CA GLY A 280 52.79 -8.80 32.64
C GLY A 280 52.18 -10.12 32.18
N THR A 281 52.51 -11.21 32.89
CA THR A 281 51.72 -12.45 32.93
C THR A 281 50.36 -12.21 33.55
#